data_AF-A0A1V1FQ86-F1
#
_entry.id   AF-A0A1V1FQ86-F1
#
_cell.length_a   1.000
_cell.length_b   1.000
_cell.length_c   1.000
_cell.angle_alpha   90.00
_cell.angle_beta   90.00
_cell.angle_gamma   90.00
#
_symmetry.space_group_name_H-M   'P 1'
#
loop_
_entity.id
_entity.type
_entity.pdbx_description
1 polymer ?
#
loop_
_entity_poly.entity_id
_entity_poly.type
_entity_poly.pdbx_seq_one_letter_code
_entity_poly.pdbx_strand_id
1 'polypeptide(L)' 'TTAFSSVAHICRDVNYGWIIRYMHANGASMFFICLYMHVGRGMYYGSYTFLETWNIGV' A
#
# COMPACT_ATOMS: atom_id res chain seq x y z
N THR A 1 15.45 -18.36 10.81
CA THR A 1 15.36 -19.31 9.68
C THR A 1 13.92 -19.64 9.28
N THR A 2 12.91 -19.44 10.14
CA THR A 2 11.49 -19.79 9.86
C THR A 2 10.70 -18.76 9.03
N ALA A 3 11.12 -17.49 8.99
CA ALA A 3 10.36 -16.42 8.32
C ALA A 3 10.23 -16.60 6.80
N PHE A 4 11.28 -17.06 6.11
CA PHE A 4 11.21 -17.32 4.68
C PHE A 4 10.34 -18.54 4.37
N SER A 5 10.52 -19.62 5.12
CA SER A 5 9.75 -20.85 4.95
C SER A 5 8.26 -20.65 5.24
N SER A 6 7.88 -19.77 6.17
CA SER A 6 6.47 -19.47 6.43
C SER A 6 5.79 -18.74 5.28
N VAL A 7 6.50 -17.87 4.53
CA VAL A 7 5.94 -17.24 3.32
C VAL A 7 5.73 -18.27 2.21
N ALA A 8 6.66 -19.22 2.06
CA ALA A 8 6.51 -20.31 1.11
C ALA A 8 5.31 -21.21 1.47
N HIS A 9 5.14 -21.55 2.74
CA HIS A 9 3.99 -22.29 3.26
C HIS A 9 2.67 -21.54 3.01
N ILE A 10 2.62 -20.23 3.24
CA ILE A 10 1.41 -19.42 2.93
C ILE A 10 1.08 -19.48 1.44
N CYS A 11 2.07 -19.41 0.56
CA CYS A 11 1.79 -19.41 -0.88
C CYS A 11 1.39 -20.79 -1.43
N ARG A 12 1.86 -21.88 -0.80
CA ARG A 12 1.71 -23.24 -1.33
C ARG A 12 0.65 -24.08 -0.63
N ASP A 13 0.55 -23.94 0.68
CA ASP A 13 -0.16 -24.90 1.53
C ASP A 13 -1.39 -24.28 2.22
N VAL A 14 -1.52 -22.95 2.24
CA VAL A 14 -2.72 -22.25 2.73
C VAL A 14 -3.71 -22.04 1.58
N ASN A 15 -4.98 -22.35 1.80
CA ASN A 15 -6.07 -22.15 0.84
C ASN A 15 -6.10 -20.70 0.34
N TYR A 16 -5.94 -20.52 -0.98
CA TYR A 16 -5.85 -19.20 -1.64
C TYR A 16 -4.74 -18.28 -1.10
N GLY A 17 -3.78 -18.81 -0.34
CA GLY A 17 -2.75 -17.98 0.30
C GLY A 17 -1.82 -17.29 -0.70
N TRP A 18 -1.63 -17.87 -1.90
CA TRP A 18 -0.94 -17.19 -3.00
C TRP A 18 -1.66 -15.91 -3.44
N ILE A 19 -3.00 -15.95 -3.58
CA ILE A 19 -3.79 -14.77 -3.96
C ILE A 19 -3.60 -13.69 -2.92
N ILE A 20 -3.78 -14.03 -1.64
CA ILE A 20 -3.65 -13.08 -0.53
C ILE A 20 -2.23 -12.47 -0.51
N ARG A 21 -1.19 -13.29 -0.68
CA ARG A 21 0.19 -12.81 -0.71
C ARG A 21 0.46 -11.84 -1.85
N TYR A 22 0.07 -12.19 -3.07
CA TYR A 22 0.29 -11.32 -4.23
C TYR A 22 -0.60 -10.08 -4.21
N MET A 23 -1.82 -10.19 -3.69
CA MET A 23 -2.70 -9.05 -3.48
C MET A 23 -2.12 -8.09 -2.46
N HIS A 24 -1.55 -8.56 -1.34
CA HIS A 24 -0.89 -7.69 -0.37
C HIS A 24 0.35 -7.00 -0.98
N ALA A 25 1.19 -7.74 -1.70
CA ALA A 25 2.39 -7.19 -2.35
C ALA A 25 2.06 -6.16 -3.43
N ASN A 26 1.14 -6.47 -4.35
CA ASN A 26 0.70 -5.53 -5.38
C ASN A 26 -0.13 -4.38 -4.79
N GLY A 27 -0.91 -4.66 -3.75
CA GLY A 27 -1.68 -3.66 -3.00
C GLY A 27 -0.79 -2.59 -2.39
N ALA A 28 0.38 -2.94 -1.87
CA ALA A 28 1.37 -1.97 -1.41
C ALA A 28 1.83 -1.05 -2.55
N SER A 29 2.07 -1.58 -3.75
CA SER A 29 2.43 -0.75 -4.91
C SER A 29 1.29 0.19 -5.33
N MET A 30 0.06 -0.32 -5.37
CA MET A 30 -1.12 0.49 -5.67
C MET A 30 -1.36 1.58 -4.62
N PHE A 31 -1.09 1.29 -3.35
CA PHE A 31 -1.17 2.27 -2.27
C PHE A 31 -0.24 3.46 -2.51
N PHE A 32 1.00 3.22 -2.91
CA PHE A 32 1.94 4.30 -3.26
C PHE A 32 1.52 5.07 -4.52
N ILE A 33 1.00 4.38 -5.55
CA ILE A 33 0.43 5.05 -6.72
C ILE A 33 -0.69 6.02 -6.31
N CYS A 34 -1.62 5.56 -5.47
CA CYS A 34 -2.70 6.39 -4.92
C CYS A 34 -2.16 7.55 -4.09
N LEU A 35 -1.15 7.32 -3.22
CA LEU A 35 -0.54 8.39 -2.42
C LEU A 35 0.08 9.48 -3.29
N TYR A 36 0.89 9.12 -4.29
CA TYR A 36 1.52 10.11 -5.16
C TYR A 36 0.50 10.88 -5.99
N MET A 37 -0.52 10.20 -6.52
CA MET A 37 -1.64 10.88 -7.20
C MET A 37 -2.40 11.81 -6.24
N HIS A 38 -2.62 11.39 -5.00
CA HIS A 38 -3.31 12.18 -3.99
C HIS A 38 -2.55 13.46 -3.63
N VAL A 39 -1.24 13.35 -3.36
CA VAL A 39 -0.35 14.48 -3.08
C VAL A 39 -0.27 15.40 -4.31
N GLY A 40 -0.07 14.83 -5.50
CA GLY A 40 -0.04 15.58 -6.76
C GLY A 40 -1.32 16.38 -7.02
N ARG A 41 -2.48 15.76 -6.80
CA ARG A 41 -3.78 16.45 -6.86
C ARG A 41 -3.86 17.59 -5.83
N GLY A 42 -3.42 17.33 -4.60
CA GLY A 42 -3.43 18.33 -3.53
C GLY A 42 -2.58 19.56 -3.85
N MET A 43 -1.43 19.37 -4.50
CA MET A 43 -0.61 20.47 -5.02
C MET A 43 -1.26 21.19 -6.19
N TYR A 44 -1.77 20.44 -7.18
CA TYR A 44 -2.37 21.02 -8.39
C TYR A 44 -3.58 21.91 -8.11
N TYR A 45 -4.43 21.53 -7.14
CA TYR A 45 -5.62 22.30 -6.76
C TYR A 45 -5.43 23.18 -5.51
N GLY A 46 -4.21 23.31 -4.98
CA GLY A 46 -3.95 24.14 -3.79
C GLY A 46 -4.61 23.64 -2.50
N SER A 47 -4.94 22.35 -2.41
CA SER A 47 -5.59 21.75 -1.23
C SER A 47 -4.69 21.74 0.01
N TYR A 48 -3.38 21.95 -0.14
CA TYR A 48 -2.44 22.11 0.98
C TYR A 48 -2.71 23.34 1.85
N THR A 49 -3.59 24.26 1.42
CA THR A 49 -4.07 25.39 2.24
C THR A 49 -4.93 24.95 3.42
N PHE A 50 -5.53 23.75 3.37
CA PHE A 50 -6.20 23.13 4.51
C PHE A 50 -5.15 22.54 5.46
N LEU A 51 -4.51 23.41 6.24
CA LEU A 51 -3.29 23.10 6.99
C LEU A 51 -3.41 21.90 7.93
N GLU A 52 -4.51 21.75 8.65
CA GLU A 52 -4.73 20.59 9.54
C GLU A 52 -4.75 19.28 8.75
N THR A 53 -5.61 19.20 7.73
CA THR A 53 -5.73 18.03 6.86
C THR A 53 -4.42 17.70 6.15
N TRP A 54 -3.71 18.72 5.65
CA TRP A 54 -2.46 18.54 4.93
C TRP A 54 -1.35 18.03 5.85
N ASN A 55 -1.17 18.64 7.02
CA ASN A 55 -0.10 18.26 7.96
C ASN A 55 -0.31 16.86 8.57
N ILE A 56 -1.55 16.38 8.72
CA ILE A 56 -1.82 14.99 9.14
C ILE A 56 -1.49 14.00 8.01
N GLY A 57 -1.66 14.41 6.75
CA GLY A 57 -1.40 13.57 5.58
C GLY A 57 0.07 13.43 5.20
N VAL A 58 0.93 14.36 5.66
CA VAL A 58 2.40 14.30 5.54
C VAL A 58 2.97 13.38 6.61
#